data_AF-A0A953Q084-F1
#
_entry.id   AF-A0A953Q084-F1
#
_cell.length_a   1.000
_cell.length_b   1.000
_cell.length_c   1.000
_cell.angle_alpha   90.00
_cell.angle_beta   90.00
_cell.angle_gamma   90.00
#
_symmetry.space_group_name_H-M   'P 1'
#
loop_
_entity.id
_entity.type
_entity.pdbx_description
1 polymer ?
#
loop_
_entity_poly.entity_id
_entity_poly.type
_entity_poly.pdbx_seq_one_letter_code
_entity_poly.pdbx_strand_id
1 'polypeptide(L)'
;MFHSPIRSWWVRILFVGALLCIALPARAIEWSTLFTAQDVRDHLSTAQGRAEALEFCKKMGITKVYIEEFRDGYQADAETLKTARDFFRNAGLKVSGCVTTTGLGKPSTGWHVAVCYTHRGNQEKLESVFRFAAGLLDEIMIDDFFFTDCECSECAAAKGAMSWPQYRDKLMVEMSRERVLGPARQVNPKVKIILKYPQWYDNFQNRGYVVDKETSLYDRIWVGTETRDPSSDEWGHKQQYEGFFIYRWLSEIGGAKTGGAWFDPYGTNPTTYLDQAVTSVLAGPPEIFLFHYGSLLSPDFRAQAEAFAQHRAELESLAKYTADWGGIPAYKPISSDPGQEEYIYDSIGMLGIPLMPTARFPEGARAALFTAHALHDVEFVPELTRFLKAGGTAFLSQELAHRLSADPRLPAKGSLDLEKEQYVKTLEAGEGKLVIFSDALPKLAYVDSQNRVAQPTETEWAALNDLRKAVADFTMTSFDAPPRVAVYPLGGRVAVVNYTELPVACHLEGMAGMARRYTKVFATSGALLSSDRATLRLPPHTLLIVE
;
A
#
# COMPACT_ATOMS: atom_id res chain seq x y z
N MET A 1 -13.79 -17.15 72.65
CA MET A 1 -12.69 -16.99 73.62
C MET A 1 -11.43 -17.55 73.00
N PHE A 2 -10.36 -16.74 72.97
CA PHE A 2 -8.94 -17.00 72.63
C PHE A 2 -8.61 -17.44 71.18
N HIS A 3 -8.07 -16.57 70.31
CA HIS A 3 -6.70 -15.98 70.18
C HIS A 3 -5.59 -16.92 69.64
N SER A 4 -5.37 -16.82 68.31
CA SER A 4 -4.09 -16.49 67.63
C SER A 4 -2.91 -17.52 67.58
N PRO A 5 -1.80 -17.28 66.83
CA PRO A 5 -1.62 -17.75 65.43
C PRO A 5 -0.23 -18.39 65.16
N ILE A 6 -0.02 -19.15 64.06
CA ILE A 6 1.35 -19.42 63.55
C ILE A 6 1.40 -19.40 62.02
N ARG A 7 2.32 -18.56 61.51
CA ARG A 7 2.78 -18.40 60.12
C ARG A 7 3.46 -19.67 59.60
N SER A 8 3.25 -20.04 58.34
CA SER A 8 4.27 -20.75 57.57
C SER A 8 4.34 -20.21 56.14
N TRP A 9 5.52 -19.69 55.79
CA TRP A 9 5.91 -19.23 54.48
C TRP A 9 6.04 -20.43 53.53
N TRP A 10 5.44 -20.35 52.34
CA TRP A 10 5.84 -21.15 51.19
C TRP A 10 6.15 -20.23 50.01
N VAL A 11 7.43 -20.24 49.65
CA VAL A 11 8.01 -19.61 48.47
C VAL A 11 7.39 -20.26 47.22
N ARG A 12 6.72 -19.47 46.38
CA ARG A 12 6.36 -19.89 45.02
C ARG A 12 7.54 -19.60 44.09
N ILE A 13 8.24 -20.65 43.70
CA ILE A 13 9.18 -20.61 42.57
C ILE A 13 8.38 -20.72 41.28
N LEU A 14 8.65 -19.76 40.40
CA LEU A 14 8.16 -19.58 39.04
C LEU A 14 9.01 -20.38 38.03
N PHE A 15 8.44 -20.59 36.84
CA PHE A 15 9.03 -21.13 35.59
C PHE A 15 9.13 -22.65 35.45
N VAL A 16 8.47 -23.22 34.43
CA VAL A 16 8.98 -23.26 33.05
C VAL A 16 7.79 -23.13 32.09
N GLY A 17 7.82 -22.09 31.25
CA GLY A 17 6.89 -21.90 30.14
C GLY A 17 7.27 -22.82 28.97
N ALA A 18 6.30 -23.58 28.48
CA ALA A 18 6.39 -24.19 27.17
C ALA A 18 6.07 -23.11 26.12
N LEU A 19 7.11 -22.61 25.45
CA LEU A 19 6.97 -21.89 24.19
C LEU A 19 6.45 -22.88 23.14
N LEU A 20 5.13 -22.91 22.96
CA LEU A 20 4.55 -23.42 21.73
C LEU A 20 4.91 -22.44 20.62
N CYS A 21 5.94 -22.77 19.83
CA CYS A 21 6.12 -22.21 18.51
C CYS A 21 4.88 -22.61 17.69
N ILE A 22 3.87 -21.75 17.69
CA ILE A 22 2.78 -21.84 16.73
C ILE A 22 3.43 -21.53 15.39
N ALA A 23 3.70 -22.56 14.59
CA ALA A 23 4.06 -22.37 13.20
C ALA A 23 2.90 -21.60 12.55
N LEU A 24 3.14 -20.32 12.24
CA LEU A 24 2.20 -19.53 11.46
C LEU A 24 1.90 -20.32 10.17
N PRO A 25 0.63 -20.57 9.84
CA PRO A 25 0.31 -21.28 8.60
C PRO A 25 0.91 -20.49 7.45
N ALA A 26 1.71 -21.16 6.61
CA ALA A 26 2.29 -20.55 5.42
C ALA A 26 1.17 -19.86 4.62
N ARG A 27 1.29 -18.54 4.44
CA ARG A 27 0.27 -17.74 3.77
C ARG A 27 0.34 -18.04 2.27
N ALA A 28 -0.62 -18.82 1.77
CA ALA A 28 -0.78 -19.00 0.33
C ALA A 28 -1.41 -17.73 -0.26
N ILE A 29 -0.81 -17.19 -1.31
CA ILE A 29 -1.38 -16.08 -2.08
C ILE A 29 -2.33 -16.65 -3.11
N GLU A 30 -3.54 -16.08 -3.18
CA GLU A 30 -4.46 -16.31 -4.28
C GLU A 30 -4.18 -15.32 -5.41
N TRP A 31 -3.88 -15.81 -6.62
CA TRP A 31 -3.75 -14.98 -7.80
C TRP A 31 -5.08 -14.87 -8.53
N SER A 32 -5.46 -13.64 -8.87
CA SER A 32 -6.66 -13.36 -9.62
C SER A 32 -6.42 -12.46 -10.84
N THR A 33 -7.35 -12.49 -11.80
CA THR A 33 -7.37 -11.57 -12.93
C THR A 33 -8.80 -11.14 -13.24
N LEU A 34 -8.94 -10.11 -14.07
CA LEU A 34 -10.21 -9.62 -14.58
C LEU A 34 -10.34 -9.92 -16.07
N PHE A 35 -11.53 -10.36 -16.48
CA PHE A 35 -12.01 -10.21 -17.85
C PHE A 35 -12.89 -8.98 -17.88
N THR A 36 -12.44 -7.93 -18.60
CA THR A 36 -13.24 -6.71 -18.78
C THR A 36 -14.54 -7.00 -19.51
N ALA A 37 -15.50 -6.08 -19.52
CA ALA A 37 -16.78 -6.29 -20.17
C ALA A 37 -16.58 -6.59 -21.68
N GLN A 38 -15.58 -5.95 -22.27
CA GLN A 38 -15.13 -6.21 -23.64
C GLN A 38 -14.48 -7.59 -23.76
N ASP A 39 -13.62 -8.01 -22.82
CA ASP A 39 -13.07 -9.38 -22.81
C ASP A 39 -14.19 -10.44 -22.70
N VAL A 40 -15.24 -10.17 -21.93
CA VAL A 40 -16.40 -11.08 -21.82
C VAL A 40 -17.05 -11.26 -23.19
N ARG A 41 -17.28 -10.17 -23.93
CA ARG A 41 -17.83 -10.20 -25.30
C ARG A 41 -16.90 -10.91 -26.28
N ASP A 42 -15.63 -10.52 -26.27
CA ASP A 42 -14.68 -10.84 -27.34
C ASP A 42 -13.99 -12.19 -27.13
N HIS A 43 -13.78 -12.60 -25.88
CA HIS A 43 -13.06 -13.82 -25.53
C HIS A 43 -13.92 -14.88 -24.84
N LEU A 44 -15.00 -14.51 -24.13
CA LEU A 44 -15.77 -15.48 -23.34
C LEU A 44 -17.10 -15.90 -23.96
N SER A 45 -17.50 -15.30 -25.08
CA SER A 45 -18.75 -15.63 -25.80
C SER A 45 -18.72 -17.02 -26.44
N THR A 46 -17.55 -17.52 -26.85
CA THR A 46 -17.41 -18.83 -27.51
C THR A 46 -16.81 -19.88 -26.58
N ALA A 47 -17.12 -21.17 -26.83
CA ALA A 47 -16.53 -22.27 -26.06
C ALA A 47 -15.01 -22.35 -26.23
N GLN A 48 -14.50 -22.06 -27.43
CA GLN A 48 -13.06 -22.02 -27.71
C GLN A 48 -12.37 -20.90 -26.93
N GLY A 49 -12.89 -19.67 -26.99
CA GLY A 49 -12.27 -18.55 -26.28
C GLY A 49 -12.26 -18.73 -24.76
N ARG A 50 -13.30 -19.34 -24.19
CA ARG A 50 -13.30 -19.74 -22.76
C ARG A 50 -12.22 -20.79 -22.44
N ALA A 51 -11.99 -21.76 -23.33
CA ALA A 51 -10.93 -22.74 -23.14
C ALA A 51 -9.52 -22.08 -23.21
N GLU A 52 -9.31 -21.17 -24.16
CA GLU A 52 -8.06 -20.40 -24.28
C GLU A 52 -7.81 -19.52 -23.03
N ALA A 53 -8.86 -18.85 -22.55
CA ALA A 53 -8.81 -18.06 -21.32
C ALA A 53 -8.47 -18.92 -20.08
N LEU A 54 -8.99 -20.14 -20.00
CA LEU A 54 -8.64 -21.09 -18.93
C LEU A 54 -7.18 -21.53 -19.00
N GLU A 55 -6.64 -21.77 -20.19
CA GLU A 55 -5.22 -22.11 -20.35
C GLU A 55 -4.30 -20.94 -19.96
N PHE A 56 -4.68 -19.70 -20.29
CA PHE A 56 -4.00 -18.53 -19.75
C PHE A 56 -4.03 -18.51 -18.21
N CYS A 57 -5.19 -18.73 -17.60
CA CYS A 57 -5.31 -18.76 -16.14
C CYS A 57 -4.37 -19.82 -15.53
N LYS A 58 -4.32 -21.03 -16.11
CA LYS A 58 -3.41 -22.09 -15.67
C LYS A 58 -1.93 -21.68 -15.80
N LYS A 59 -1.54 -21.09 -16.93
CA LYS A 59 -0.16 -20.60 -17.17
C LYS A 59 0.25 -19.57 -16.11
N MET A 60 -0.66 -18.66 -15.77
CA MET A 60 -0.42 -17.58 -14.82
C MET A 60 -0.66 -17.98 -13.35
N GLY A 61 -1.06 -19.23 -13.07
CA GLY A 61 -1.37 -19.69 -11.71
C GLY A 61 -2.62 -19.06 -11.08
N ILE A 62 -3.51 -18.54 -11.92
CA ILE A 62 -4.74 -17.86 -11.50
C ILE A 62 -5.76 -18.89 -11.01
N THR A 63 -6.30 -18.66 -9.82
CA THR A 63 -7.29 -19.53 -9.16
C THR A 63 -8.63 -18.83 -8.90
N LYS A 64 -8.68 -17.52 -9.11
CA LYS A 64 -9.90 -16.71 -9.07
C LYS A 64 -9.97 -15.78 -10.27
N VAL A 65 -11.16 -15.63 -10.85
CA VAL A 65 -11.39 -14.68 -11.94
C VAL A 65 -12.54 -13.74 -11.59
N TYR A 66 -12.41 -12.50 -12.00
CA TYR A 66 -13.48 -11.53 -12.02
C TYR A 66 -13.99 -11.42 -13.46
N ILE A 67 -15.31 -11.50 -13.64
CA ILE A 67 -15.96 -11.29 -14.94
C ILE A 67 -16.75 -9.99 -14.88
N GLU A 68 -16.35 -9.01 -15.66
CA GLU A 68 -16.88 -7.66 -15.54
C GLU A 68 -18.24 -7.52 -16.22
N GLU A 69 -19.23 -7.01 -15.49
CA GLU A 69 -20.58 -6.82 -16.00
C GLU A 69 -20.74 -5.51 -16.77
N PHE A 70 -19.94 -4.49 -16.45
CA PHE A 70 -20.06 -3.15 -17.05
C PHE A 70 -18.73 -2.38 -17.04
N ARG A 71 -18.41 -1.74 -18.18
CA ARG A 71 -17.28 -0.82 -18.37
C ARG A 71 -17.50 0.08 -19.59
N ASP A 72 -17.12 1.35 -19.49
CA ASP A 72 -17.08 2.31 -20.60
C ASP A 72 -18.41 2.42 -21.37
N GLY A 73 -19.53 2.40 -20.63
CA GLY A 73 -20.87 2.46 -21.21
C GLY A 73 -21.38 1.16 -21.83
N TYR A 74 -20.55 0.12 -21.89
CA TYR A 74 -20.93 -1.21 -22.36
C TYR A 74 -21.30 -2.12 -21.18
N GLN A 75 -22.42 -2.83 -21.33
CA GLN A 75 -22.86 -3.87 -20.40
C GLN A 75 -22.79 -5.22 -21.10
N ALA A 76 -22.04 -6.17 -20.53
CA ALA A 76 -21.97 -7.53 -21.05
C ALA A 76 -23.33 -8.23 -20.91
N ASP A 77 -23.68 -9.10 -21.87
CA ASP A 77 -24.98 -9.76 -21.86
C ASP A 77 -25.04 -10.85 -20.76
N ALA A 78 -26.24 -11.04 -20.21
CA ALA A 78 -26.44 -11.93 -19.06
C ALA A 78 -26.19 -13.42 -19.39
N GLU A 79 -26.38 -13.84 -20.64
CA GLU A 79 -26.20 -15.23 -21.04
C GLU A 79 -24.71 -15.57 -21.12
N THR A 80 -23.91 -14.70 -21.74
CA THR A 80 -22.46 -14.84 -21.80
C THR A 80 -21.85 -14.80 -20.40
N LEU A 81 -22.28 -13.87 -19.53
CA LEU A 81 -21.80 -13.81 -18.14
C LEU A 81 -22.11 -15.10 -17.36
N LYS A 82 -23.34 -15.62 -17.44
CA LYS A 82 -23.71 -16.89 -16.78
C LYS A 82 -22.91 -18.07 -17.33
N THR A 83 -22.77 -18.15 -18.65
CA THR A 83 -22.05 -19.23 -19.33
C THR A 83 -20.57 -19.21 -18.94
N ALA A 84 -19.93 -18.04 -18.93
CA ALA A 84 -18.55 -17.87 -18.50
C ALA A 84 -18.36 -18.21 -17.01
N ARG A 85 -19.26 -17.71 -16.15
CA ARG A 85 -19.27 -18.01 -14.71
C ARG A 85 -19.31 -19.51 -14.45
N ASP A 86 -20.26 -20.20 -15.08
CA ASP A 86 -20.48 -21.63 -14.86
C ASP A 86 -19.33 -22.45 -15.44
N PHE A 87 -18.77 -22.04 -16.58
CA PHE A 87 -17.58 -22.64 -17.16
C PHE A 87 -16.37 -22.59 -16.22
N PHE A 88 -16.01 -21.42 -15.69
CA PHE A 88 -14.85 -21.29 -14.80
C PHE A 88 -15.07 -21.98 -13.45
N ARG A 89 -16.28 -21.94 -12.90
CA ARG A 89 -16.64 -22.69 -11.68
C ARG A 89 -16.50 -24.20 -11.89
N ASN A 90 -16.98 -24.72 -13.02
CA ASN A 90 -16.84 -26.14 -13.36
C ASN A 90 -15.37 -26.54 -13.59
N ALA A 91 -14.52 -25.59 -14.01
CA ALA A 91 -13.08 -25.77 -14.10
C ALA A 91 -12.33 -25.63 -12.75
N GLY A 92 -13.05 -25.34 -11.65
CA GLY A 92 -12.49 -25.27 -10.30
C GLY A 92 -11.98 -23.88 -9.87
N LEU A 93 -12.24 -22.83 -10.66
CA LEU A 93 -11.87 -21.46 -10.29
C LEU A 93 -12.97 -20.80 -9.45
N LYS A 94 -12.57 -19.91 -8.53
CA LYS A 94 -13.50 -18.97 -7.91
C LYS A 94 -13.91 -17.91 -8.94
N VAL A 95 -15.15 -17.47 -8.90
CA VAL A 95 -15.67 -16.47 -9.84
C VAL A 95 -16.48 -15.41 -9.10
N SER A 96 -16.09 -14.15 -9.30
CA SER A 96 -16.74 -12.94 -8.79
C SER A 96 -17.08 -11.98 -9.95
N GLY A 97 -17.96 -11.01 -9.71
CA GLY A 97 -18.29 -9.93 -10.64
C GLY A 97 -17.37 -8.73 -10.49
N CYS A 98 -17.38 -7.85 -11.47
CA CYS A 98 -16.70 -6.56 -11.42
C CYS A 98 -17.48 -5.48 -12.17
N VAL A 99 -17.58 -4.30 -11.59
CA VAL A 99 -18.20 -3.13 -12.24
C VAL A 99 -17.19 -2.00 -12.28
N THR A 100 -16.92 -1.51 -13.48
CA THR A 100 -16.15 -0.28 -13.69
C THR A 100 -17.09 0.85 -14.04
N THR A 101 -17.15 1.86 -13.19
CA THR A 101 -18.16 2.92 -13.23
C THR A 101 -17.90 4.02 -14.27
N THR A 102 -17.18 3.70 -15.34
CA THR A 102 -16.88 4.61 -16.46
C THR A 102 -17.99 4.57 -17.51
N GLY A 103 -18.20 5.69 -18.21
CA GLY A 103 -19.20 5.76 -19.27
C GLY A 103 -20.66 5.57 -18.83
N LEU A 104 -21.02 5.88 -17.57
CA LEU A 104 -22.42 5.82 -17.09
C LEU A 104 -23.36 6.84 -17.76
N GLY A 105 -22.80 7.85 -18.46
CA GLY A 105 -23.57 8.93 -19.08
C GLY A 105 -22.77 10.23 -19.07
N LYS A 106 -23.22 11.23 -18.31
CA LYS A 106 -22.56 12.54 -18.24
C LYS A 106 -21.16 12.44 -17.61
N PRO A 107 -20.07 12.77 -18.34
CA PRO A 107 -18.71 12.70 -17.80
C PRO A 107 -18.48 13.73 -16.69
N SER A 108 -17.41 13.55 -15.92
CA SER A 108 -16.89 14.62 -15.06
C SER A 108 -16.29 15.75 -15.92
N THR A 109 -16.06 16.91 -15.30
CA THR A 109 -15.42 18.05 -15.96
C THR A 109 -13.90 17.97 -15.99
N GLY A 110 -13.29 17.21 -15.08
CA GLY A 110 -11.86 16.98 -15.06
C GLY A 110 -11.53 15.76 -15.92
N TRP A 111 -11.43 14.60 -15.28
CA TRP A 111 -11.12 13.35 -15.95
C TRP A 111 -12.37 12.81 -16.67
N HIS A 112 -12.47 13.03 -17.98
CA HIS A 112 -13.65 12.63 -18.77
C HIS A 112 -13.97 11.13 -18.79
N VAL A 113 -13.03 10.27 -18.36
CA VAL A 113 -13.28 8.84 -18.12
C VAL A 113 -14.16 8.61 -16.88
N ALA A 114 -14.05 9.47 -15.86
CA ALA A 114 -14.91 9.50 -14.69
C ALA A 114 -16.25 10.20 -15.01
N VAL A 115 -17.19 10.11 -14.08
CA VAL A 115 -18.57 10.57 -14.29
C VAL A 115 -19.02 11.62 -13.27
N CYS A 116 -20.04 12.38 -13.63
CA CYS A 116 -20.72 13.28 -12.70
C CYS A 116 -21.71 12.50 -11.82
N TYR A 117 -21.38 12.23 -10.56
CA TYR A 117 -22.31 11.53 -9.65
C TYR A 117 -23.45 12.39 -9.12
N THR A 118 -23.38 13.72 -9.27
CA THR A 118 -24.52 14.61 -9.00
C THR A 118 -25.63 14.41 -10.02
N HIS A 119 -25.27 14.03 -11.25
CA HIS A 119 -26.22 13.92 -12.34
C HIS A 119 -27.17 12.75 -12.16
N ARG A 120 -28.48 13.03 -12.11
CA ARG A 120 -29.50 12.04 -11.79
C ARG A 120 -29.49 10.81 -12.72
N GLY A 121 -29.32 11.02 -14.03
CA GLY A 121 -29.28 9.93 -15.00
C GLY A 121 -28.10 8.96 -14.76
N ASN A 122 -26.95 9.48 -14.32
CA ASN A 122 -25.80 8.64 -13.98
C ASN A 122 -26.07 7.82 -12.71
N GLN A 123 -26.72 8.41 -11.70
CA GLN A 123 -27.11 7.69 -10.48
C GLN A 123 -28.07 6.53 -10.80
N GLU A 124 -29.07 6.78 -11.66
CA GLU A 124 -30.04 5.76 -12.07
C GLU A 124 -29.37 4.65 -12.89
N LYS A 125 -28.42 5.00 -13.78
CA LYS A 125 -27.63 4.01 -14.49
C LYS A 125 -26.76 3.19 -13.53
N LEU A 126 -26.09 3.81 -12.57
CA LEU A 126 -25.31 3.15 -11.52
C LEU A 126 -26.15 2.12 -10.75
N GLU A 127 -27.34 2.50 -10.29
CA GLU A 127 -28.28 1.59 -9.62
C GLU A 127 -28.63 0.39 -10.49
N SER A 128 -28.94 0.62 -11.76
CA SER A 128 -29.33 -0.44 -12.69
C SER A 128 -28.21 -1.46 -12.91
N VAL A 129 -26.96 -0.99 -12.98
CA VAL A 129 -25.77 -1.84 -13.17
C VAL A 129 -25.55 -2.72 -11.93
N PHE A 130 -25.65 -2.15 -10.73
CA PHE A 130 -25.46 -2.94 -9.51
C PHE A 130 -26.62 -3.90 -9.20
N ARG A 131 -27.86 -3.58 -9.60
CA ARG A 131 -28.97 -4.56 -9.58
C ARG A 131 -28.70 -5.72 -10.54
N PHE A 132 -28.21 -5.42 -11.74
CA PHE A 132 -27.90 -6.43 -12.75
C PHE A 132 -26.79 -7.36 -12.26
N ALA A 133 -25.65 -6.81 -11.82
CA ALA A 133 -24.52 -7.59 -11.33
C ALA A 133 -24.90 -8.47 -10.12
N ALA A 134 -25.62 -7.91 -9.14
CA ALA A 134 -26.06 -8.65 -7.94
C ALA A 134 -27.08 -9.76 -8.23
N GLY A 135 -27.76 -9.72 -9.37
CA GLY A 135 -28.62 -10.80 -9.85
C GLY A 135 -27.86 -11.97 -10.48
N LEU A 136 -26.56 -11.83 -10.73
CA LEU A 136 -25.73 -12.82 -11.41
C LEU A 136 -24.66 -13.44 -10.52
N LEU A 137 -24.07 -12.64 -9.62
CA LEU A 137 -22.91 -12.99 -8.80
C LEU A 137 -23.08 -12.54 -7.34
N ASP A 138 -22.51 -13.33 -6.42
CA ASP A 138 -22.62 -13.13 -4.96
C ASP A 138 -21.50 -12.25 -4.37
N GLU A 139 -20.44 -12.00 -5.14
CA GLU A 139 -19.35 -11.09 -4.79
C GLU A 139 -19.05 -10.23 -6.01
N ILE A 140 -18.99 -8.90 -5.84
CA ILE A 140 -18.76 -7.94 -6.92
C ILE A 140 -17.68 -6.95 -6.48
N MET A 141 -16.66 -6.78 -7.31
CA MET A 141 -15.67 -5.71 -7.17
C MET A 141 -16.14 -4.44 -7.88
N ILE A 142 -15.88 -3.29 -7.27
CA ILE A 142 -15.95 -2.00 -7.92
C ILE A 142 -14.52 -1.60 -8.27
N ASP A 143 -14.26 -1.32 -9.54
CA ASP A 143 -12.95 -0.86 -10.01
C ASP A 143 -12.58 0.51 -9.42
N ASP A 144 -11.30 0.89 -9.50
CA ASP A 144 -10.73 2.11 -8.91
C ASP A 144 -11.09 3.39 -9.68
N PHE A 145 -12.02 3.30 -10.62
CA PHE A 145 -12.69 4.43 -11.26
C PHE A 145 -13.98 4.87 -10.55
N PHE A 146 -14.23 4.38 -9.33
CA PHE A 146 -15.32 4.86 -8.48
C PHE A 146 -14.96 6.15 -7.73
N PHE A 147 -14.64 7.20 -8.51
CA PHE A 147 -14.27 8.51 -8.00
C PHE A 147 -14.86 9.63 -8.88
N THR A 148 -14.81 10.88 -8.42
CA THR A 148 -15.18 12.02 -9.25
C THR A 148 -14.39 13.28 -8.91
N ASP A 149 -14.00 14.01 -9.94
CA ASP A 149 -13.43 15.35 -9.85
C ASP A 149 -14.38 16.41 -10.45
N CYS A 150 -15.66 16.07 -10.64
CA CYS A 150 -16.59 16.92 -11.37
C CYS A 150 -16.91 18.23 -10.63
N GLU A 151 -16.77 19.34 -11.33
CA GLU A 151 -17.07 20.70 -10.88
C GLU A 151 -18.09 21.40 -11.81
N CYS A 152 -18.92 20.62 -12.52
CA CYS A 152 -19.96 21.18 -13.39
C CYS A 152 -21.00 22.00 -12.61
N SER A 153 -21.84 22.76 -13.31
CA SER A 153 -22.87 23.61 -12.69
C SER A 153 -23.81 22.88 -11.73
N GLU A 154 -24.19 21.62 -12.02
CA GLU A 154 -24.98 20.78 -11.10
C GLU A 154 -24.20 20.50 -9.80
N CYS A 155 -22.93 20.11 -9.90
CA CYS A 155 -22.06 19.88 -8.75
C CYS A 155 -21.83 21.18 -7.96
N ALA A 156 -21.60 22.30 -8.65
CA ALA A 156 -21.38 23.59 -8.01
C ALA A 156 -22.62 24.04 -7.21
N ALA A 157 -23.82 23.83 -7.77
CA ALA A 157 -25.07 24.09 -7.07
C ALA A 157 -25.26 23.15 -5.87
N ALA A 158 -25.00 21.85 -6.02
CA ALA A 158 -25.16 20.86 -4.96
C ALA A 158 -24.11 20.96 -3.83
N LYS A 159 -22.88 21.40 -4.16
CA LYS A 159 -21.81 21.69 -3.20
C LYS A 159 -22.24 22.77 -2.20
N GLY A 160 -22.93 23.81 -2.68
CA GLY A 160 -23.29 24.97 -1.86
C GLY A 160 -22.07 25.57 -1.15
N ALA A 161 -22.16 25.73 0.17
CA ALA A 161 -21.12 26.34 0.99
C ALA A 161 -19.94 25.40 1.36
N MET A 162 -20.03 24.10 1.05
CA MET A 162 -18.95 23.13 1.34
C MET A 162 -17.70 23.42 0.50
N SER A 163 -16.54 22.99 0.97
CA SER A 163 -15.37 22.83 0.08
C SER A 163 -15.61 21.69 -0.92
N TRP A 164 -14.81 21.62 -1.98
CA TRP A 164 -14.91 20.52 -2.94
C TRP A 164 -14.64 19.14 -2.32
N PRO A 165 -13.58 18.93 -1.51
CA PRO A 165 -13.39 17.67 -0.80
C PRO A 165 -14.58 17.30 0.10
N GLN A 166 -15.10 18.24 0.90
CA GLN A 166 -16.26 17.99 1.77
C GLN A 166 -17.51 17.55 0.98
N TYR A 167 -17.74 18.15 -0.20
CA TYR A 167 -18.84 17.76 -1.06
C TYR A 167 -18.64 16.39 -1.71
N ARG A 168 -17.43 16.11 -2.23
CA ARG A 168 -17.10 14.80 -2.80
C ARG A 168 -17.22 13.70 -1.75
N ASP A 169 -16.75 13.94 -0.53
CA ASP A 169 -16.89 13.00 0.58
C ASP A 169 -18.36 12.65 0.86
N LYS A 170 -19.20 13.67 0.98
CA LYS A 170 -20.64 13.48 1.17
C LYS A 170 -21.24 12.70 0.01
N LEU A 171 -20.98 13.14 -1.23
CA LEU A 171 -21.55 12.58 -2.45
C LEU A 171 -21.18 11.10 -2.61
N MET A 172 -19.91 10.74 -2.45
CA MET A 172 -19.44 9.37 -2.70
C MET A 172 -19.87 8.38 -1.62
N VAL A 173 -20.00 8.84 -0.37
CA VAL A 173 -20.62 8.04 0.71
C VAL A 173 -22.11 7.80 0.43
N GLU A 174 -22.83 8.82 -0.07
CA GLU A 174 -24.23 8.67 -0.50
C GLU A 174 -24.35 7.72 -1.70
N MET A 175 -23.49 7.83 -2.72
CA MET A 175 -23.49 6.90 -3.86
C MET A 175 -23.22 5.46 -3.44
N SER A 176 -22.22 5.26 -2.57
CA SER A 176 -21.89 3.95 -1.99
C SER A 176 -23.09 3.31 -1.31
N ARG A 177 -23.81 4.08 -0.47
CA ARG A 177 -24.96 3.55 0.30
C ARG A 177 -26.21 3.36 -0.55
N GLU A 178 -26.59 4.40 -1.28
CA GLU A 178 -27.92 4.50 -1.89
C GLU A 178 -27.97 4.00 -3.33
N ARG A 179 -26.85 4.06 -4.05
CA ARG A 179 -26.80 3.74 -5.49
C ARG A 179 -26.00 2.48 -5.82
N VAL A 180 -25.19 2.00 -4.87
CA VAL A 180 -24.43 0.75 -4.99
C VAL A 180 -24.96 -0.32 -4.04
N LEU A 181 -24.71 -0.18 -2.73
CA LEU A 181 -25.00 -1.22 -1.74
C LEU A 181 -26.51 -1.48 -1.61
N GLY A 182 -27.32 -0.43 -1.54
CA GLY A 182 -28.78 -0.53 -1.42
C GLY A 182 -29.42 -1.32 -2.57
N PRO A 183 -29.25 -0.89 -3.84
CA PRO A 183 -29.80 -1.59 -5.00
C PRO A 183 -29.28 -3.01 -5.17
N ALA A 184 -27.98 -3.25 -4.97
CA ALA A 184 -27.40 -4.59 -5.02
C ALA A 184 -28.05 -5.53 -3.98
N ARG A 185 -28.16 -5.06 -2.72
CA ARG A 185 -28.73 -5.85 -1.61
C ARG A 185 -30.25 -6.03 -1.69
N GLN A 186 -30.96 -5.17 -2.43
CA GLN A 186 -32.38 -5.40 -2.73
C GLN A 186 -32.58 -6.61 -3.66
N VAL A 187 -31.63 -6.87 -4.57
CA VAL A 187 -31.66 -8.03 -5.47
C VAL A 187 -31.11 -9.27 -4.77
N ASN A 188 -29.96 -9.13 -4.10
CA ASN A 188 -29.31 -10.21 -3.37
C ASN A 188 -28.87 -9.70 -1.98
N PRO A 189 -29.66 -9.95 -0.91
CA PRO A 189 -29.34 -9.48 0.44
C PRO A 189 -28.02 -10.00 1.01
N LYS A 190 -27.41 -11.04 0.40
CA LYS A 190 -26.15 -11.64 0.83
C LYS A 190 -24.95 -11.22 -0.01
N VAL A 191 -25.16 -10.39 -1.05
CA VAL A 191 -24.09 -9.96 -1.94
C VAL A 191 -22.97 -9.26 -1.16
N LYS A 192 -21.74 -9.59 -1.50
CA LYS A 192 -20.52 -8.99 -0.98
C LYS A 192 -19.98 -7.99 -1.98
N ILE A 193 -19.80 -6.75 -1.57
CA ILE A 193 -19.25 -5.71 -2.44
C ILE A 193 -17.84 -5.33 -1.96
N ILE A 194 -16.90 -5.38 -2.90
CA ILE A 194 -15.49 -5.05 -2.71
C ILE A 194 -15.25 -3.67 -3.33
N LEU A 195 -14.65 -2.75 -2.59
CA LEU A 195 -14.14 -1.49 -3.15
C LEU A 195 -12.64 -1.61 -3.47
N LYS A 196 -12.25 -1.27 -4.70
CA LYS A 196 -10.84 -1.17 -5.10
C LYS A 196 -10.36 0.28 -4.96
N TYR A 197 -9.38 0.53 -4.10
CA TYR A 197 -8.71 1.83 -3.99
C TYR A 197 -7.54 1.90 -4.97
N PRO A 198 -7.31 3.03 -5.65
CA PRO A 198 -6.08 3.25 -6.42
C PRO A 198 -4.89 3.53 -5.49
N GLN A 199 -3.69 3.59 -6.03
CA GLN A 199 -2.48 3.91 -5.25
C GLN A 199 -2.40 5.38 -4.73
N TRP A 200 -3.39 6.23 -5.04
CA TRP A 200 -3.35 7.69 -4.84
C TRP A 200 -3.52 8.16 -3.38
N TYR A 201 -2.77 7.61 -2.44
CA TYR A 201 -3.04 7.76 -1.00
C TYR A 201 -3.00 9.20 -0.47
N ASP A 202 -2.34 10.12 -1.18
CA ASP A 202 -2.28 11.55 -0.86
C ASP A 202 -3.40 12.38 -1.50
N ASN A 203 -4.11 11.77 -2.46
CA ASN A 203 -5.11 12.44 -3.28
C ASN A 203 -6.51 11.84 -3.16
N PHE A 204 -6.73 10.84 -2.30
CA PHE A 204 -8.04 10.22 -2.10
C PHE A 204 -9.16 11.23 -1.82
N GLN A 205 -8.96 12.13 -0.86
CA GLN A 205 -9.90 13.19 -0.48
C GLN A 205 -10.19 14.19 -1.61
N ASN A 206 -9.24 14.37 -2.54
CA ASN A 206 -9.42 15.25 -3.69
C ASN A 206 -10.28 14.59 -4.77
N ARG A 207 -10.31 13.24 -4.80
CA ARG A 207 -11.01 12.40 -5.78
C ARG A 207 -12.34 11.83 -5.27
N GLY A 208 -12.64 12.00 -3.97
CA GLY A 208 -13.87 11.52 -3.35
C GLY A 208 -13.79 10.11 -2.77
N TYR A 209 -12.58 9.57 -2.59
CA TYR A 209 -12.38 8.36 -1.79
C TYR A 209 -12.37 8.73 -0.31
N VAL A 210 -13.32 8.16 0.45
CA VAL A 210 -13.51 8.46 1.87
C VAL A 210 -13.11 7.24 2.68
N VAL A 211 -11.79 7.06 2.80
CA VAL A 211 -11.16 5.80 3.19
C VAL A 211 -11.76 5.19 4.45
N ASP A 212 -11.94 5.95 5.52
CA ASP A 212 -12.51 5.45 6.80
C ASP A 212 -13.96 4.98 6.63
N LYS A 213 -14.82 5.80 6.02
CA LYS A 213 -16.25 5.55 5.89
C LYS A 213 -16.53 4.45 4.87
N GLU A 214 -15.90 4.50 3.71
CA GLU A 214 -16.07 3.51 2.66
C GLU A 214 -15.53 2.15 3.08
N THR A 215 -14.34 2.09 3.68
CA THR A 215 -13.81 0.84 4.25
C THR A 215 -14.74 0.28 5.32
N SER A 216 -15.38 1.13 6.12
CA SER A 216 -16.42 0.69 7.06
C SER A 216 -17.70 0.17 6.37
N LEU A 217 -18.09 0.74 5.23
CA LEU A 217 -19.34 0.41 4.53
C LEU A 217 -19.24 -0.87 3.69
N TYR A 218 -18.16 -1.01 2.92
CA TYR A 218 -17.95 -2.14 2.02
C TYR A 218 -17.61 -3.42 2.79
N ASP A 219 -17.90 -4.57 2.17
CA ASP A 219 -17.65 -5.86 2.81
C ASP A 219 -16.15 -6.16 2.87
N ARG A 220 -15.39 -5.72 1.85
CA ARG A 220 -13.93 -5.84 1.76
C ARG A 220 -13.33 -4.71 0.90
N ILE A 221 -12.02 -4.53 0.96
CA ILE A 221 -11.27 -3.55 0.15
C ILE A 221 -10.03 -4.15 -0.51
N TRP A 222 -9.69 -3.69 -1.71
CA TRP A 222 -8.45 -4.00 -2.43
C TRP A 222 -7.63 -2.73 -2.58
N VAL A 223 -6.31 -2.86 -2.56
CA VAL A 223 -5.39 -1.73 -2.51
C VAL A 223 -4.52 -1.67 -3.77
N GLY A 224 -4.50 -0.51 -4.40
CA GLY A 224 -3.64 -0.23 -5.55
C GLY A 224 -2.19 -0.18 -5.14
N THR A 225 -1.38 -0.96 -5.84
CA THR A 225 0.06 -1.08 -5.66
C THR A 225 0.79 -0.81 -6.98
N GLU A 226 0.10 -0.15 -7.93
CA GLU A 226 0.62 0.18 -9.26
C GLU A 226 1.60 1.38 -9.26
N THR A 227 2.88 1.11 -8.94
CA THR A 227 3.92 2.13 -8.81
C THR A 227 4.52 2.61 -10.15
N ARG A 228 4.22 1.94 -11.28
CA ARG A 228 4.73 2.28 -12.63
C ARG A 228 6.26 2.26 -12.73
N ASP A 229 6.79 2.66 -13.88
CA ASP A 229 8.20 3.01 -14.06
C ASP A 229 8.50 4.38 -13.42
N PRO A 230 9.38 4.46 -12.40
CA PRO A 230 9.67 5.71 -11.71
C PRO A 230 10.27 6.80 -12.60
N SER A 231 10.87 6.45 -13.74
CA SER A 231 11.44 7.41 -14.71
C SER A 231 10.40 8.05 -15.64
N SER A 232 9.14 7.58 -15.60
CA SER A 232 8.09 8.07 -16.49
C SER A 232 7.55 9.43 -16.05
N ASP A 233 7.60 10.41 -16.95
CA ASP A 233 6.99 11.73 -16.72
C ASP A 233 5.45 11.72 -16.83
N GLU A 234 4.85 10.65 -17.38
CA GLU A 234 3.40 10.55 -17.52
C GLU A 234 2.72 10.06 -16.23
N TRP A 235 3.22 8.96 -15.67
CA TRP A 235 2.63 8.29 -14.50
C TRP A 235 3.64 7.83 -13.43
N GLY A 236 4.93 8.15 -13.61
CA GLY A 236 6.01 7.71 -12.74
C GLY A 236 6.25 8.62 -11.54
N HIS A 237 7.53 8.80 -11.19
CA HIS A 237 8.03 9.58 -10.04
C HIS A 237 7.61 9.09 -8.64
N LYS A 238 6.89 7.96 -8.58
CA LYS A 238 6.57 7.24 -7.36
C LYS A 238 7.52 6.07 -7.19
N GLN A 239 7.95 5.84 -5.95
CA GLN A 239 8.96 4.83 -5.67
C GLN A 239 8.31 3.48 -5.36
N GLN A 240 8.96 2.38 -5.70
CA GLN A 240 8.40 1.03 -5.52
C GLN A 240 8.04 0.66 -4.07
N TYR A 241 8.49 1.42 -3.06
CA TYR A 241 8.11 1.26 -1.65
C TYR A 241 6.65 1.67 -1.39
N GLU A 242 6.07 2.50 -2.27
CA GLU A 242 4.66 2.93 -2.25
C GLU A 242 3.72 1.77 -2.03
N GLY A 243 3.85 0.70 -2.83
CA GLY A 243 2.97 -0.47 -2.76
C GLY A 243 2.97 -1.13 -1.39
N PHE A 244 4.10 -1.13 -0.69
CA PHE A 244 4.19 -1.61 0.69
C PHE A 244 3.52 -0.63 1.63
N PHE A 245 3.89 0.65 1.53
CA PHE A 245 3.40 1.70 2.41
C PHE A 245 1.87 1.76 2.41
N ILE A 246 1.26 1.91 1.23
CA ILE A 246 -0.19 2.05 1.09
C ILE A 246 -0.94 0.79 1.52
N TYR A 247 -0.45 -0.40 1.16
CA TYR A 247 -1.11 -1.64 1.54
C TYR A 247 -1.12 -1.82 3.05
N ARG A 248 0.01 -1.54 3.72
CA ARG A 248 0.10 -1.64 5.19
C ARG A 248 -0.77 -0.58 5.87
N TRP A 249 -0.80 0.65 5.35
CA TRP A 249 -1.64 1.74 5.87
C TRP A 249 -3.14 1.42 5.77
N LEU A 250 -3.62 1.00 4.59
CA LEU A 250 -5.02 0.57 4.41
C LEU A 250 -5.33 -0.73 5.14
N SER A 251 -4.34 -1.60 5.39
CA SER A 251 -4.52 -2.79 6.24
C SER A 251 -4.74 -2.43 7.70
N GLU A 252 -4.12 -1.37 8.23
CA GLU A 252 -4.41 -0.91 9.59
C GLU A 252 -5.84 -0.35 9.71
N ILE A 253 -6.31 0.35 8.68
CA ILE A 253 -7.65 0.95 8.64
C ILE A 253 -8.73 -0.13 8.44
N GLY A 254 -8.55 -1.00 7.44
CA GLY A 254 -9.52 -2.02 7.06
C GLY A 254 -9.44 -3.33 7.85
N GLY A 255 -8.31 -3.61 8.49
CA GLY A 255 -8.08 -4.86 9.21
C GLY A 255 -8.37 -6.08 8.32
N ALA A 256 -9.21 -6.99 8.82
CA ALA A 256 -9.59 -8.19 8.07
C ALA A 256 -10.39 -7.91 6.77
N LYS A 257 -10.91 -6.69 6.58
CA LYS A 257 -11.57 -6.30 5.33
C LYS A 257 -10.59 -6.09 4.19
N THR A 258 -9.31 -5.79 4.48
CA THR A 258 -8.29 -5.59 3.45
C THR A 258 -7.95 -6.93 2.81
N GLY A 259 -8.61 -7.20 1.70
CA GLY A 259 -8.73 -8.52 1.10
C GLY A 259 -7.70 -8.82 0.03
N GLY A 260 -7.07 -7.80 -0.57
CA GLY A 260 -6.02 -8.01 -1.55
C GLY A 260 -5.34 -6.74 -2.01
N ALA A 261 -4.30 -6.93 -2.81
CA ALA A 261 -3.62 -5.87 -3.54
C ALA A 261 -3.92 -6.03 -5.04
N TRP A 262 -3.73 -4.97 -5.81
CA TRP A 262 -3.82 -5.03 -7.26
C TRP A 262 -2.77 -4.15 -7.93
N PHE A 263 -2.40 -4.52 -9.14
CA PHE A 263 -1.58 -3.70 -10.03
C PHE A 263 -1.85 -4.08 -11.48
N ASP A 264 -1.37 -3.25 -12.40
CA ASP A 264 -1.55 -3.42 -13.84
C ASP A 264 -0.24 -3.19 -14.62
N PRO A 265 -0.15 -3.57 -15.91
CA PRO A 265 1.08 -3.49 -16.67
C PRO A 265 1.33 -2.12 -17.33
N TYR A 266 0.40 -1.16 -17.21
CA TYR A 266 0.53 0.14 -17.86
C TYR A 266 1.71 0.93 -17.29
N GLY A 267 2.44 1.61 -18.17
CA GLY A 267 3.62 2.39 -17.77
C GLY A 267 4.72 1.54 -17.12
N THR A 268 4.79 0.23 -17.39
CA THR A 268 5.82 -0.66 -16.87
C THR A 268 6.57 -1.39 -17.98
N ASN A 269 7.78 -1.83 -17.68
CA ASN A 269 8.53 -2.83 -18.41
C ASN A 269 8.53 -4.15 -17.59
N PRO A 270 9.08 -5.27 -18.10
CA PRO A 270 9.08 -6.53 -17.36
C PRO A 270 9.68 -6.45 -15.95
N THR A 271 10.72 -5.65 -15.76
CA THR A 271 11.38 -5.44 -14.47
C THR A 271 10.47 -4.67 -13.51
N THR A 272 9.94 -3.52 -13.92
CA THR A 272 9.09 -2.71 -13.04
C THR A 272 7.73 -3.37 -12.78
N TYR A 273 7.22 -4.21 -13.69
CA TYR A 273 6.06 -5.05 -13.43
C TYR A 273 6.32 -6.11 -12.34
N LEU A 274 7.50 -6.72 -12.33
CA LEU A 274 7.92 -7.66 -11.29
C LEU A 274 8.17 -6.96 -9.95
N ASP A 275 8.71 -5.74 -9.95
CA ASP A 275 8.89 -4.95 -8.72
C ASP A 275 7.54 -4.72 -8.01
N GLN A 276 6.48 -4.39 -8.77
CA GLN A 276 5.12 -4.25 -8.21
C GLN A 276 4.68 -5.56 -7.54
N ALA A 277 4.95 -6.71 -8.16
CA ALA A 277 4.62 -8.02 -7.59
C ALA A 277 5.43 -8.31 -6.32
N VAL A 278 6.74 -8.05 -6.31
CA VAL A 278 7.62 -8.24 -5.15
C VAL A 278 7.16 -7.38 -3.97
N THR A 279 6.96 -6.08 -4.20
CA THR A 279 6.48 -5.16 -3.15
C THR A 279 5.11 -5.58 -2.63
N SER A 280 4.18 -5.97 -3.52
CA SER A 280 2.86 -6.45 -3.13
C SER A 280 2.97 -7.67 -2.22
N VAL A 281 3.75 -8.68 -2.59
CA VAL A 281 3.95 -9.89 -1.78
C VAL A 281 4.54 -9.54 -0.41
N LEU A 282 5.52 -8.64 -0.37
CA LEU A 282 6.15 -8.16 0.87
C LEU A 282 5.14 -7.49 1.82
N ALA A 283 4.14 -6.80 1.27
CA ALA A 283 3.09 -6.17 2.07
C ALA A 283 2.10 -7.18 2.69
N GLY A 284 2.06 -8.39 2.10
CA GLY A 284 1.34 -9.57 2.59
C GLY A 284 -0.17 -9.61 2.35
N PRO A 285 -0.69 -9.30 1.16
CA PRO A 285 -2.08 -9.52 0.84
C PRO A 285 -2.43 -11.01 0.78
N PRO A 286 -3.68 -11.40 1.10
CA PRO A 286 -4.14 -12.77 0.85
C PRO A 286 -4.49 -13.02 -0.62
N GLU A 287 -4.87 -11.99 -1.38
CA GLU A 287 -5.14 -12.04 -2.82
C GLU A 287 -4.32 -10.98 -3.57
N ILE A 288 -3.72 -11.33 -4.69
CA ILE A 288 -3.13 -10.37 -5.63
C ILE A 288 -3.86 -10.45 -6.97
N PHE A 289 -4.45 -9.32 -7.36
CA PHE A 289 -5.23 -9.15 -8.57
C PHE A 289 -4.37 -8.53 -9.69
N LEU A 290 -4.27 -9.23 -10.81
CA LEU A 290 -3.56 -8.80 -12.00
C LEU A 290 -4.56 -8.18 -12.99
N PHE A 291 -4.58 -6.86 -13.08
CA PHE A 291 -5.39 -6.14 -14.06
C PHE A 291 -4.62 -6.11 -15.40
N HIS A 292 -5.11 -6.68 -16.49
CA HIS A 292 -6.23 -7.61 -16.62
C HIS A 292 -5.92 -8.57 -17.77
N TYR A 293 -6.76 -9.61 -17.96
CA TYR A 293 -6.58 -10.65 -18.96
C TYR A 293 -6.26 -10.11 -20.36
N GLY A 294 -7.12 -9.23 -20.91
CA GLY A 294 -6.95 -8.70 -22.25
C GLY A 294 -5.63 -7.95 -22.44
N SER A 295 -5.24 -7.13 -21.46
CA SER A 295 -3.96 -6.43 -21.50
C SER A 295 -2.78 -7.40 -21.43
N LEU A 296 -2.78 -8.35 -20.48
CA LEU A 296 -1.68 -9.31 -20.31
C LEU A 296 -1.57 -10.33 -21.46
N LEU A 297 -2.64 -10.53 -22.23
CA LEU A 297 -2.63 -11.32 -23.45
C LEU A 297 -2.08 -10.53 -24.65
N SER A 298 -2.21 -9.20 -24.63
CA SER A 298 -1.89 -8.33 -25.76
C SER A 298 -0.39 -8.38 -26.11
N PRO A 299 -0.01 -8.08 -27.36
CA PRO A 299 1.39 -7.95 -27.74
C PRO A 299 2.15 -6.89 -26.92
N ASP A 300 1.45 -5.84 -26.48
CA ASP A 300 2.06 -4.69 -25.78
C ASP A 300 2.55 -5.06 -24.37
N PHE A 301 1.89 -6.02 -23.70
CA PHE A 301 2.22 -6.41 -22.33
C PHE A 301 2.60 -7.89 -22.17
N ARG A 302 2.79 -8.61 -23.28
CA ARG A 302 3.16 -10.03 -23.25
C ARG A 302 4.47 -10.28 -22.50
N ALA A 303 5.46 -9.39 -22.65
CA ALA A 303 6.76 -9.56 -22.00
C ALA A 303 6.65 -9.49 -20.47
N GLN A 304 5.82 -8.59 -19.95
CA GLN A 304 5.51 -8.45 -18.53
C GLN A 304 4.79 -9.70 -18.01
N ALA A 305 3.78 -10.18 -18.74
CA ALA A 305 3.04 -11.40 -18.38
C ALA A 305 3.96 -12.64 -18.36
N GLU A 306 4.85 -12.78 -19.34
CA GLU A 306 5.81 -13.88 -19.40
C GLU A 306 6.85 -13.81 -18.28
N ALA A 307 7.38 -12.61 -17.99
CA ALA A 307 8.29 -12.41 -16.87
C ALA A 307 7.64 -12.76 -15.53
N PHE A 308 6.40 -12.33 -15.31
CA PHE A 308 5.62 -12.73 -14.13
C PHE A 308 5.42 -14.24 -14.04
N ALA A 309 4.97 -14.88 -15.13
CA ALA A 309 4.72 -16.33 -15.14
C ALA A 309 5.98 -17.14 -14.78
N GLN A 310 7.16 -16.69 -15.22
CA GLN A 310 8.45 -17.31 -14.92
C GLN A 310 8.84 -17.18 -13.44
N HIS A 311 8.49 -16.06 -12.79
CA HIS A 311 8.88 -15.76 -11.40
C HIS A 311 7.79 -16.04 -10.36
N ARG A 312 6.58 -16.43 -10.78
CA ARG A 312 5.44 -16.69 -9.88
C ARG A 312 5.77 -17.64 -8.73
N ALA A 313 6.43 -18.75 -9.00
CA ALA A 313 6.76 -19.74 -7.96
C ALA A 313 7.75 -19.19 -6.92
N GLU A 314 8.63 -18.27 -7.34
CA GLU A 314 9.55 -17.56 -6.45
C GLU A 314 8.77 -16.57 -5.57
N LEU A 315 7.80 -15.82 -6.14
CA LEU A 315 6.89 -14.93 -5.41
C LEU A 315 6.01 -15.67 -4.38
N GLU A 316 5.46 -16.84 -4.75
CA GLU A 316 4.71 -17.70 -3.83
C GLU A 316 5.58 -18.25 -2.69
N SER A 317 6.87 -18.44 -2.95
CA SER A 317 7.83 -18.84 -1.91
C SER A 317 8.18 -17.68 -0.99
N LEU A 318 8.34 -16.47 -1.54
CA LEU A 318 8.56 -15.24 -0.79
C LEU A 318 7.42 -14.97 0.21
N ALA A 319 6.16 -15.19 -0.20
CA ALA A 319 4.96 -14.98 0.61
C ALA A 319 4.95 -15.72 1.96
N LYS A 320 5.71 -16.82 2.06
CA LYS A 320 5.80 -17.63 3.30
C LYS A 320 6.53 -16.91 4.42
N TYR A 321 7.25 -15.84 4.09
CA TYR A 321 8.07 -15.07 5.03
C TYR A 321 7.46 -13.69 5.38
N THR A 322 6.30 -13.33 4.82
CA THR A 322 5.73 -11.98 4.95
C THR A 322 4.69 -11.92 6.06
N ALA A 323 5.18 -11.70 7.28
CA ALA A 323 4.38 -11.53 8.49
C ALA A 323 5.13 -10.64 9.49
N ASP A 324 4.45 -10.23 10.56
CA ASP A 324 5.05 -9.55 11.72
C ASP A 324 5.94 -8.37 11.32
N TRP A 325 5.43 -7.54 10.41
CA TRP A 325 6.11 -6.35 9.89
C TRP A 325 6.62 -5.47 11.04
N GLY A 326 7.82 -4.91 10.88
CA GLY A 326 8.45 -3.97 11.80
C GLY A 326 8.86 -2.67 11.08
N GLY A 327 9.25 -1.66 11.85
CA GLY A 327 9.67 -0.35 11.31
C GLY A 327 9.42 0.78 12.29
N ILE A 328 9.80 2.00 11.92
CA ILE A 328 9.41 3.21 12.65
C ILE A 328 7.94 3.50 12.34
N PRO A 329 7.05 3.64 13.35
CA PRO A 329 5.69 4.12 13.14
C PRO A 329 5.69 5.42 12.31
N ALA A 330 5.10 5.38 11.13
CA ALA A 330 5.05 6.50 10.19
C ALA A 330 3.60 6.99 10.11
N TYR A 331 3.33 8.12 10.76
CA TYR A 331 1.97 8.60 10.97
C TYR A 331 1.47 9.40 9.77
N LYS A 332 0.43 8.87 9.12
CA LYS A 332 -0.31 9.54 8.05
C LYS A 332 -1.80 9.54 8.39
N PRO A 333 -2.37 10.67 8.86
CA PRO A 333 -3.81 10.77 9.10
C PRO A 333 -4.64 10.44 7.85
N ILE A 334 -5.85 9.93 8.06
CA ILE A 334 -6.80 9.68 6.97
C ILE A 334 -7.18 11.02 6.32
N SER A 335 -7.20 11.06 4.99
CA SER A 335 -7.52 12.25 4.20
C SER A 335 -6.57 13.44 4.38
N SER A 336 -5.36 13.19 4.90
CA SER A 336 -4.32 14.21 5.09
C SER A 336 -3.83 14.79 3.77
N ASP A 337 -3.67 16.11 3.72
CA ASP A 337 -3.01 16.82 2.63
C ASP A 337 -1.48 16.68 2.74
N PRO A 338 -0.77 16.37 1.65
CA PRO A 338 0.69 16.17 1.66
C PRO A 338 1.49 17.48 1.75
N GLY A 339 0.86 18.64 1.52
CA GLY A 339 1.58 19.90 1.34
C GLY A 339 2.54 19.82 0.15
N GLN A 340 3.83 19.98 0.41
CA GLN A 340 4.89 19.85 -0.61
C GLN A 340 5.60 18.49 -0.55
N GLU A 341 5.05 17.54 0.19
CA GLU A 341 5.67 16.25 0.51
C GLU A 341 4.89 15.08 -0.08
N GLU A 342 4.36 15.24 -1.30
CA GLU A 342 3.64 14.18 -2.00
C GLU A 342 4.49 12.92 -2.07
N TYR A 343 3.90 11.79 -1.66
CA TYR A 343 4.50 10.46 -1.70
C TYR A 343 5.84 10.32 -0.94
N ILE A 344 6.14 11.24 -0.01
CA ILE A 344 7.42 11.30 0.70
C ILE A 344 7.80 10.00 1.42
N TYR A 345 6.81 9.24 1.90
CA TYR A 345 7.04 7.99 2.61
C TYR A 345 7.71 6.94 1.72
N ASP A 346 7.40 6.95 0.43
CA ASP A 346 7.94 6.01 -0.54
C ASP A 346 9.44 6.25 -0.70
N SER A 347 9.82 7.53 -0.82
CA SER A 347 11.21 7.97 -0.88
C SER A 347 11.97 7.67 0.41
N ILE A 348 11.37 7.88 1.58
CA ILE A 348 12.02 7.54 2.87
C ILE A 348 12.27 6.03 2.95
N GLY A 349 11.31 5.20 2.56
CA GLY A 349 11.48 3.75 2.51
C GLY A 349 12.61 3.32 1.57
N MET A 350 12.78 4.03 0.45
CA MET A 350 13.90 3.83 -0.48
C MET A 350 15.27 4.25 0.06
N LEU A 351 15.32 4.92 1.21
CA LEU A 351 16.57 5.20 1.91
C LEU A 351 16.94 4.08 2.90
N GLY A 352 16.33 2.90 2.81
CA GLY A 352 16.58 1.80 3.74
C GLY A 352 16.10 2.08 5.17
N ILE A 353 15.25 3.09 5.35
CA ILE A 353 14.58 3.41 6.62
C ILE A 353 13.24 2.67 6.62
N PRO A 354 13.08 1.58 7.39
CA PRO A 354 11.83 0.83 7.35
C PRO A 354 10.72 1.59 8.06
N LEU A 355 9.57 1.68 7.40
CA LEU A 355 8.39 2.33 7.92
C LEU A 355 7.36 1.30 8.37
N MET A 356 6.69 1.60 9.46
CA MET A 356 5.46 0.96 9.90
C MET A 356 4.32 1.96 9.68
N PRO A 357 3.62 1.93 8.53
CA PRO A 357 2.58 2.91 8.24
C PRO A 357 1.43 2.81 9.25
N THR A 358 0.98 3.96 9.76
CA THR A 358 -0.14 4.04 10.71
C THR A 358 -1.03 5.24 10.39
N ALA A 359 -2.34 5.03 10.45
CA ALA A 359 -3.38 6.04 10.36
C ALA A 359 -3.76 6.61 11.73
N ARG A 360 -3.19 6.08 12.81
CA ARG A 360 -3.41 6.51 14.20
C ARG A 360 -2.12 7.06 14.78
N PHE A 361 -2.25 8.07 15.63
CA PHE A 361 -1.10 8.58 16.37
C PHE A 361 -0.45 7.43 17.17
N PRO A 362 0.88 7.21 17.04
CA PRO A 362 1.55 6.06 17.62
C PRO A 362 1.83 6.26 19.12
N GLU A 363 0.77 6.32 19.93
CA GLU A 363 0.87 6.49 21.38
C GLU A 363 1.66 5.33 22.03
N GLY A 364 2.59 5.68 22.92
CA GLY A 364 3.45 4.70 23.61
C GLY A 364 4.61 4.15 22.77
N ALA A 365 4.75 4.53 21.50
CA ALA A 365 5.93 4.19 20.72
C ALA A 365 7.18 4.91 21.26
N ARG A 366 8.35 4.28 21.13
CA ARG A 366 9.64 4.90 21.52
C ARG A 366 10.14 5.90 20.49
N ALA A 367 9.75 5.71 19.23
CA ALA A 367 10.05 6.59 18.12
C ALA A 367 8.88 6.61 17.14
N ALA A 368 8.75 7.71 16.41
CA ALA A 368 7.77 7.86 15.34
C ALA A 368 8.23 8.89 14.32
N LEU A 369 7.80 8.70 13.07
CA LEU A 369 8.06 9.59 11.95
C LEU A 369 6.80 10.38 11.61
N PHE A 370 6.97 11.70 11.51
CA PHE A 370 5.92 12.66 11.21
C PHE A 370 6.36 13.56 10.07
N THR A 371 5.42 13.82 9.15
CA THR A 371 5.60 14.69 7.99
C THR A 371 4.48 15.74 7.97
N ALA A 372 4.46 16.64 6.99
CA ALA A 372 3.45 17.69 6.87
C ALA A 372 2.00 17.15 6.91
N HIS A 373 1.78 15.90 6.48
CA HIS A 373 0.52 15.17 6.59
C HIS A 373 -0.09 15.21 8.00
N ALA A 374 0.75 15.16 9.04
CA ALA A 374 0.32 15.11 10.43
C ALA A 374 -0.46 16.38 10.85
N LEU A 375 -0.26 17.51 10.15
CA LEU A 375 -0.96 18.77 10.43
C LEU A 375 -2.45 18.73 10.06
N HIS A 376 -2.91 17.71 9.34
CA HIS A 376 -4.33 17.48 9.13
C HIS A 376 -5.05 17.14 10.44
N ASP A 377 -4.36 16.49 11.36
CA ASP A 377 -4.89 16.14 12.67
C ASP A 377 -4.78 17.32 13.64
N VAL A 378 -5.93 17.81 14.09
CA VAL A 378 -6.02 18.96 14.99
C VAL A 378 -5.44 18.67 16.38
N GLU A 379 -5.39 17.39 16.78
CA GLU A 379 -4.83 16.94 18.07
C GLU A 379 -3.34 16.60 17.99
N PHE A 380 -2.73 16.69 16.80
CA PHE A 380 -1.35 16.29 16.56
C PHE A 380 -0.34 16.96 17.50
N VAL A 381 -0.40 18.29 17.67
CA VAL A 381 0.57 19.00 18.52
C VAL A 381 0.43 18.62 20.00
N PRO A 382 -0.78 18.59 20.60
CA PRO A 382 -0.99 18.01 21.92
C PRO A 382 -0.45 16.58 22.07
N GLU A 383 -0.67 15.72 21.08
CA GLU A 383 -0.20 14.32 21.08
C GLU A 383 1.33 14.23 20.98
N LEU A 384 1.94 14.97 20.06
CA LEU A 384 3.40 15.09 19.92
C LEU A 384 4.04 15.58 21.23
N THR A 385 3.43 16.55 21.90
CA THR A 385 3.93 17.06 23.18
C THR A 385 3.90 15.98 24.28
N ARG A 386 2.83 15.18 24.34
CA ARG A 386 2.73 14.03 25.27
C ARG A 386 3.76 12.96 24.95
N PHE A 387 3.93 12.65 23.66
CA PHE A 387 4.92 11.70 23.17
C PHE A 387 6.35 12.09 23.56
N LEU A 388 6.72 13.36 23.36
CA LEU A 388 8.03 13.89 23.77
C LEU A 388 8.21 13.90 25.28
N LYS A 389 7.17 14.25 26.04
CA LYS A 389 7.21 14.18 27.50
C LYS A 389 7.40 12.75 28.02
N ALA A 390 6.95 11.74 27.29
CA ALA A 390 7.19 10.34 27.63
C ALA A 390 8.58 9.82 27.21
N GLY A 391 9.46 10.69 26.71
CA GLY A 391 10.81 10.33 26.27
C GLY A 391 10.90 9.81 24.83
N GLY A 392 9.86 10.02 24.01
CA GLY A 392 9.85 9.59 22.62
C GLY A 392 10.81 10.38 21.72
N THR A 393 11.28 9.72 20.65
CA THR A 393 12.06 10.36 19.57
C THR A 393 11.18 10.58 18.35
N ALA A 394 10.93 11.84 18.00
CA ALA A 394 10.14 12.20 16.81
C ALA A 394 11.06 12.56 15.64
N PHE A 395 10.97 11.79 14.56
CA PHE A 395 11.60 12.11 13.29
C PHE A 395 10.67 13.05 12.52
N LEU A 396 11.11 14.28 12.25
CA LEU A 396 10.30 15.29 11.57
C LEU A 396 10.90 15.60 10.20
N SER A 397 10.05 15.66 9.18
CA SER A 397 10.45 16.27 7.92
C SER A 397 10.70 17.78 8.09
N GLN A 398 11.52 18.35 7.22
CA GLN A 398 11.86 19.77 7.25
C GLN A 398 10.62 20.67 7.13
N GLU A 399 9.66 20.36 6.26
CA GLU A 399 8.44 21.16 6.09
C GLU A 399 7.59 21.15 7.36
N LEU A 400 7.43 19.98 7.99
CA LEU A 400 6.71 19.88 9.26
C LEU A 400 7.41 20.69 10.36
N ALA A 401 8.73 20.52 10.49
CA ALA A 401 9.53 21.25 11.48
C ALA A 401 9.41 22.77 11.30
N HIS A 402 9.48 23.25 10.05
CA HIS A 402 9.31 24.65 9.71
C HIS A 402 7.93 25.18 10.13
N ARG A 403 6.85 24.44 9.82
CA ARG A 403 5.47 24.82 10.21
C ARG A 403 5.23 24.81 11.71
N LEU A 404 5.98 23.99 12.44
CA LEU A 404 5.91 23.89 13.90
C LEU A 404 6.85 24.89 14.63
N SER A 405 7.77 25.54 13.92
CA SER A 405 8.84 26.37 14.50
C SER A 405 8.36 27.46 15.46
N ALA A 406 7.16 28.00 15.23
CA ALA A 406 6.55 29.05 16.02
C ALA A 406 5.53 28.55 17.07
N ASP A 407 5.32 27.23 17.21
CA ASP A 407 4.33 26.70 18.14
C ASP A 407 4.86 26.68 19.59
N PRO A 408 4.32 27.52 20.49
CA PRO A 408 4.84 27.66 21.85
C PRO A 408 4.60 26.44 22.74
N ARG A 409 3.80 25.46 22.28
CA ARG A 409 3.50 24.24 23.04
C ARG A 409 4.64 23.23 22.98
N LEU A 410 5.50 23.31 21.96
CA LEU A 410 6.60 22.37 21.79
C LEU A 410 7.76 22.70 22.74
N PRO A 411 8.21 21.74 23.57
CA PRO A 411 9.25 21.99 24.59
C PRO A 411 10.67 21.94 24.02
N ALA A 412 10.89 22.42 22.79
CA ALA A 412 12.17 22.32 22.08
C ALA A 412 13.20 23.33 22.59
N LYS A 413 14.45 22.90 22.79
CA LYS A 413 15.56 23.75 23.22
C LYS A 413 16.32 24.38 22.04
N GLY A 414 15.61 25.05 21.13
CA GLY A 414 16.21 25.73 19.98
C GLY A 414 15.26 25.88 18.79
N SER A 415 15.69 26.56 17.72
CA SER A 415 14.92 26.65 16.48
C SER A 415 14.80 25.27 15.82
N LEU A 416 13.60 24.95 15.32
CA LEU A 416 13.33 23.74 14.54
C LEU A 416 13.81 23.85 13.09
N ASP A 417 14.14 25.04 12.60
CA ASP A 417 14.62 25.21 11.24
C ASP A 417 16.03 24.61 11.07
N LEU A 418 16.25 24.00 9.90
CA LEU A 418 17.57 23.58 9.46
C LEU A 418 18.35 24.79 8.93
N GLU A 419 19.62 24.90 9.32
CA GLU A 419 20.51 25.90 8.75
C GLU A 419 20.85 25.54 7.29
N LYS A 420 21.36 26.52 6.54
CA LYS A 420 21.82 26.27 5.16
C LYS A 420 22.86 25.15 5.17
N GLU A 421 22.70 24.17 4.27
CA GLU A 421 23.57 22.99 4.14
C GLU A 421 23.55 22.03 5.37
N GLN A 422 22.61 22.20 6.30
CA GLN A 422 22.33 21.25 7.37
C GLN A 422 21.22 20.27 6.93
N TYR A 423 21.56 18.99 6.83
CA TYR A 423 20.61 17.96 6.38
C TYR A 423 19.92 17.21 7.52
N VAL A 424 20.54 17.13 8.69
CA VAL A 424 19.97 16.48 9.88
C VAL A 424 20.30 17.32 11.11
N LYS A 425 19.31 17.48 11.99
CA LYS A 425 19.45 18.20 13.27
C LYS A 425 18.75 17.42 14.36
N THR A 426 19.44 17.17 15.47
CA THR A 426 18.82 16.58 16.67
C THR A 426 18.71 17.63 17.77
N LEU A 427 17.54 17.74 18.37
CA LEU A 427 17.23 18.66 19.46
C LEU A 427 16.60 17.91 20.63
N GLU A 428 16.99 18.29 21.84
CA GLU A 428 16.26 17.87 23.03
C GLU A 428 14.94 18.65 23.13
N ALA A 429 13.85 17.94 23.37
CA ALA A 429 12.52 18.51 23.53
C ALA A 429 11.81 17.91 24.76
N GLY A 430 11.89 18.61 25.88
CA GLY A 430 11.47 18.06 27.18
C GLY A 430 12.32 16.87 27.61
N GLU A 431 11.69 15.70 27.77
CA GLU A 431 12.34 14.41 28.09
C GLU A 431 12.68 13.59 26.84
N GLY A 432 12.18 14.01 25.67
CA GLY A 432 12.33 13.34 24.38
C GLY A 432 13.21 14.12 23.41
N LYS A 433 13.20 13.68 22.15
CA LYS A 433 14.08 14.23 21.10
C LYS A 433 13.31 14.51 19.81
N LEU A 434 13.73 15.56 19.11
CA LEU A 434 13.34 15.85 17.74
C LEU A 434 14.55 15.57 16.83
N VAL A 435 14.37 14.73 15.82
CA VAL A 435 15.35 14.48 14.75
C VAL A 435 14.75 15.03 13.46
N ILE A 436 15.19 16.22 13.06
CA ILE A 436 14.69 16.91 11.87
C ILE A 436 15.59 16.55 10.70
N PHE A 437 15.00 16.15 9.57
CA PHE A 437 15.73 15.81 8.35
C PHE A 437 15.28 16.64 7.15
N SER A 438 16.25 17.01 6.32
CA SER A 438 16.04 17.84 5.13
C SER A 438 15.28 17.08 4.05
N ASP A 439 14.48 17.81 3.28
CA ASP A 439 13.80 17.34 2.07
C ASP A 439 14.79 16.88 0.98
N ALA A 440 16.05 17.31 1.04
CA ALA A 440 17.10 16.81 0.17
C ALA A 440 17.39 15.32 0.35
N LEU A 441 17.20 14.74 1.55
CA LEU A 441 17.50 13.32 1.78
C LEU A 441 16.50 12.39 1.05
N PRO A 442 15.16 12.52 1.21
CA PRO A 442 14.22 11.73 0.40
C PRO A 442 14.42 11.90 -1.12
N LYS A 443 14.83 13.09 -1.58
CA LYS A 443 15.12 13.35 -3.00
C LYS A 443 16.30 12.55 -3.55
N LEU A 444 17.16 11.97 -2.71
CA LEU A 444 18.22 11.07 -3.17
C LEU A 444 17.69 9.78 -3.82
N ALA A 445 16.43 9.42 -3.56
CA ALA A 445 15.78 8.28 -4.22
C ALA A 445 15.18 8.64 -5.60
N TYR A 446 15.21 9.92 -6.00
CA TYR A 446 14.63 10.37 -7.26
C TYR A 446 15.31 9.71 -8.47
N VAL A 447 14.49 9.40 -9.47
CA VAL A 447 14.89 8.77 -10.72
C VAL A 447 14.57 9.74 -11.84
N ASP A 448 15.57 10.11 -12.63
CA ASP A 448 15.35 10.96 -13.79
C ASP A 448 14.74 10.19 -14.97
N SER A 449 14.35 10.89 -16.03
CA SER A 449 13.75 10.30 -17.23
C SER A 449 14.68 9.40 -18.06
N GLN A 450 15.93 9.20 -17.64
CA GLN A 450 16.85 8.21 -18.19
C GLN A 450 17.08 7.04 -17.22
N ASN A 451 16.22 6.89 -16.22
CA ASN A 451 16.30 5.88 -15.17
C ASN A 451 17.62 5.97 -14.36
N ARG A 452 18.13 7.19 -14.14
CA ARG A 452 19.35 7.43 -13.35
C ARG A 452 19.01 8.00 -11.99
N VAL A 453 19.76 7.57 -10.99
CA VAL A 453 19.74 8.12 -9.63
C VAL A 453 20.99 8.98 -9.44
N ALA A 454 20.82 10.20 -8.93
CA ALA A 454 21.94 11.06 -8.60
C ALA A 454 22.82 10.42 -7.52
N GLN A 455 24.14 10.45 -7.72
CA GLN A 455 25.06 9.98 -6.68
C GLN A 455 25.08 11.00 -5.53
N PRO A 456 24.79 10.59 -4.28
CA PRO A 456 24.86 11.52 -3.16
C PRO A 456 26.29 12.04 -2.98
N THR A 457 26.42 13.31 -2.65
CA THR A 457 27.68 13.91 -2.22
C THR A 457 28.17 13.30 -0.91
N GLU A 458 29.45 13.49 -0.57
CA GLU A 458 30.00 13.01 0.71
C GLU A 458 29.21 13.55 1.92
N THR A 459 28.76 14.81 1.85
CA THR A 459 27.96 15.45 2.90
C THR A 459 26.56 14.84 3.01
N GLU A 460 25.90 14.58 1.88
CA GLU A 460 24.59 13.91 1.86
C GLU A 460 24.69 12.47 2.36
N TRP A 461 25.77 11.75 2.01
CA TRP A 461 26.05 10.42 2.54
C TRP A 461 26.26 10.44 4.06
N ALA A 462 27.05 11.38 4.56
CA ALA A 462 27.26 11.53 6.01
C ALA A 462 25.94 11.82 6.73
N ALA A 463 25.12 12.72 6.18
CA ALA A 463 23.82 13.07 6.74
C ALA A 463 22.83 11.90 6.72
N LEU A 464 22.75 11.17 5.60
CA LEU A 464 21.92 9.96 5.49
C LEU A 464 22.35 8.91 6.51
N ASN A 465 23.66 8.72 6.70
CA ASN A 465 24.19 7.82 7.71
C ASN A 465 23.80 8.25 9.12
N ASP A 466 23.84 9.54 9.43
CA ASP A 466 23.44 10.05 10.75
C ASP A 466 21.94 9.88 11.00
N LEU A 467 21.10 10.11 9.99
CA LEU A 467 19.67 9.80 10.07
C LEU A 467 19.43 8.31 10.32
N ARG A 468 20.09 7.44 9.56
CA ARG A 468 19.97 5.98 9.72
C ARG A 468 20.48 5.51 11.08
N LYS A 469 21.56 6.09 11.62
CA LYS A 469 22.04 5.78 12.98
C LYS A 469 20.98 6.10 14.03
N ALA A 470 20.32 7.24 13.91
CA ALA A 470 19.21 7.57 14.81
C ALA A 470 18.03 6.59 14.68
N VAL A 471 17.74 6.13 13.47
CA VAL A 471 16.72 5.09 13.21
C VAL A 471 17.12 3.71 13.77
N ALA A 472 18.41 3.36 13.69
CA ALA A 472 18.96 2.06 14.09
C ALA A 472 18.78 1.74 15.59
N ASP A 473 18.56 2.77 16.42
CA ASP A 473 18.21 2.63 17.84
C ASP A 473 16.84 1.95 18.06
N PHE A 474 15.98 1.93 17.04
CA PHE A 474 14.58 1.51 17.14
C PHE A 474 14.23 0.36 16.20
N THR A 475 14.93 0.21 15.07
CA THR A 475 14.64 -0.81 14.05
C THR A 475 15.89 -1.15 13.24
N MET A 476 15.84 -2.22 12.44
CA MET A 476 16.93 -2.58 11.52
C MET A 476 16.96 -1.64 10.31
N THR A 477 18.14 -1.18 9.91
CA THR A 477 18.36 -0.39 8.69
C THR A 477 19.66 -0.84 8.02
N SER A 478 20.16 -0.09 7.04
CA SER A 478 21.46 -0.33 6.41
C SER A 478 22.19 0.99 6.23
N PHE A 479 23.35 1.14 6.85
CA PHE A 479 24.13 2.39 6.77
C PHE A 479 24.77 2.58 5.40
N ASP A 480 25.20 1.51 4.74
CA ASP A 480 25.92 1.57 3.48
C ASP A 480 25.07 1.25 2.24
N ALA A 481 23.78 0.95 2.43
CA ALA A 481 22.86 0.79 1.31
C ALA A 481 22.73 2.11 0.50
N PRO A 482 22.87 2.09 -0.83
CA PRO A 482 22.54 3.24 -1.66
C PRO A 482 21.04 3.57 -1.61
N PRO A 483 20.65 4.80 -2.00
CA PRO A 483 19.25 5.10 -2.27
C PRO A 483 18.65 4.07 -3.24
N ARG A 484 17.34 3.81 -3.08
CA ARG A 484 16.57 2.77 -3.77
C ARG A 484 16.95 1.33 -3.39
N VAL A 485 17.51 1.14 -2.19
CA VAL A 485 17.59 -0.15 -1.51
C VAL A 485 16.71 -0.09 -0.27
N ALA A 486 15.66 -0.90 -0.25
CA ALA A 486 14.68 -0.91 0.82
C ALA A 486 14.92 -2.04 1.81
N VAL A 487 14.60 -1.78 3.08
CA VAL A 487 14.68 -2.74 4.18
C VAL A 487 13.28 -2.97 4.74
N TYR A 488 12.90 -4.23 4.92
CA TYR A 488 11.60 -4.64 5.45
C TYR A 488 11.82 -5.63 6.61
N PRO A 489 11.70 -5.19 7.88
CA PRO A 489 11.68 -6.08 9.03
C PRO A 489 10.42 -6.95 9.04
N LEU A 490 10.58 -8.27 9.23
CA LEU A 490 9.53 -9.30 9.13
C LEU A 490 9.69 -10.33 10.27
N GLY A 491 9.29 -9.99 11.50
CA GLY A 491 9.19 -10.95 12.61
C GLY A 491 10.47 -11.74 12.92
N GLY A 492 11.56 -11.05 13.27
CA GLY A 492 12.87 -11.67 13.50
C GLY A 492 13.69 -11.91 12.24
N ARG A 493 13.09 -11.69 11.05
CA ARG A 493 13.77 -11.69 9.76
C ARG A 493 13.84 -10.28 9.19
N VAL A 494 14.67 -10.09 8.18
CA VAL A 494 14.78 -8.84 7.44
C VAL A 494 14.89 -9.15 5.95
N ALA A 495 13.97 -8.63 5.16
CA ALA A 495 14.08 -8.62 3.71
C ALA A 495 14.78 -7.34 3.26
N VAL A 496 15.74 -7.46 2.34
CA VAL A 496 16.42 -6.34 1.69
C VAL A 496 16.22 -6.48 0.19
N VAL A 497 15.77 -5.40 -0.44
CA VAL A 497 15.45 -5.36 -1.88
C VAL A 497 16.27 -4.28 -2.55
N ASN A 498 16.95 -4.64 -3.62
CA ASN A 498 17.66 -3.70 -4.48
C ASN A 498 16.75 -3.31 -5.65
N TYR A 499 16.21 -2.09 -5.65
CA TYR A 499 15.40 -1.55 -6.76
C TYR A 499 16.23 -0.71 -7.75
N THR A 500 17.57 -0.84 -7.71
CA THR A 500 18.48 -0.11 -8.60
C THR A 500 18.88 -0.95 -9.80
N GLU A 501 19.36 -0.28 -10.84
CA GLU A 501 19.93 -0.90 -12.04
C GLU A 501 21.37 -1.44 -11.85
N LEU A 502 21.93 -1.31 -10.64
CA LEU A 502 23.31 -1.69 -10.33
C LEU A 502 23.37 -2.76 -9.23
N PRO A 503 24.38 -3.65 -9.25
CA PRO A 503 24.58 -4.57 -8.14
C PRO A 503 24.98 -3.82 -6.87
N VAL A 504 24.40 -4.22 -5.75
CA VAL A 504 24.63 -3.63 -4.42
C VAL A 504 25.28 -4.65 -3.51
N ALA A 505 26.21 -4.18 -2.68
CA ALA A 505 26.65 -4.86 -1.47
C ALA A 505 26.35 -3.95 -0.27
N CYS A 506 25.65 -4.46 0.73
CA CYS A 506 25.29 -3.70 1.91
C CYS A 506 25.25 -4.56 3.18
N HIS A 507 25.16 -3.90 4.32
CA HIS A 507 25.12 -4.50 5.65
C HIS A 507 23.90 -3.99 6.43
N LEU A 508 23.35 -4.88 7.25
CA LEU A 508 22.25 -4.54 8.15
C LEU A 508 22.81 -4.12 9.52
N GLU A 509 22.26 -3.04 10.06
CA GLU A 509 22.62 -2.46 11.35
C GLU A 509 21.35 -2.11 12.14
N GLY A 510 21.37 -2.33 13.46
CA GLY A 510 20.25 -1.99 14.34
C GLY A 510 20.17 -2.83 15.61
N MET A 511 19.24 -2.44 16.51
CA MET A 511 18.95 -3.12 17.79
C MET A 511 20.20 -3.39 18.64
N ALA A 512 20.87 -2.31 19.09
CA ALA A 512 22.02 -2.36 20.00
C ALA A 512 23.22 -3.21 19.50
N GLY A 513 23.41 -3.33 18.19
CA GLY A 513 24.57 -4.00 17.58
C GLY A 513 24.58 -5.52 17.74
N MET A 514 23.41 -6.13 17.99
CA MET A 514 23.29 -7.55 18.38
C MET A 514 23.48 -8.56 17.25
N ALA A 515 23.39 -8.17 15.97
CA ALA A 515 23.53 -9.10 14.85
C ALA A 515 24.70 -8.74 13.93
N ARG A 516 25.81 -9.49 14.01
CA ARG A 516 26.92 -9.42 13.05
C ARG A 516 27.00 -10.64 12.13
N ARG A 517 26.13 -11.63 12.32
CA ARG A 517 26.11 -12.88 11.56
C ARG A 517 24.68 -13.33 11.32
N TYR A 518 24.31 -13.31 10.05
CA TYR A 518 23.00 -13.66 9.55
C TYR A 518 22.97 -15.08 8.96
N THR A 519 21.78 -15.65 8.87
CA THR A 519 21.51 -16.84 8.06
C THR A 519 20.63 -16.46 6.89
N LYS A 520 20.99 -16.91 5.68
CA LYS A 520 20.12 -16.75 4.52
C LYS A 520 18.88 -17.63 4.69
N VAL A 521 17.70 -17.03 4.62
CA VAL A 521 16.40 -17.73 4.67
C VAL A 521 15.81 -17.88 3.28
N PHE A 522 15.85 -16.82 2.47
CA PHE A 522 15.31 -16.78 1.12
C PHE A 522 16.13 -15.83 0.27
N ALA A 523 16.23 -16.09 -1.03
CA ALA A 523 16.86 -15.19 -1.99
C ALA A 523 16.23 -15.39 -3.36
N THR A 524 16.02 -14.30 -4.08
CA THR A 524 15.74 -14.38 -5.51
C THR A 524 17.01 -14.70 -6.28
N SER A 525 16.85 -15.11 -7.54
CA SER A 525 17.97 -15.56 -8.38
C SER A 525 19.15 -14.57 -8.41
N GLY A 526 20.32 -15.04 -7.95
CA GLY A 526 21.57 -14.27 -7.92
C GLY A 526 21.87 -13.52 -6.61
N ALA A 527 20.87 -13.26 -5.76
CA ALA A 527 21.10 -12.67 -4.45
C ALA A 527 21.76 -13.68 -3.49
N LEU A 528 22.75 -13.22 -2.73
CA LEU A 528 23.49 -14.09 -1.81
C LEU A 528 23.97 -13.38 -0.55
N LEU A 529 24.10 -14.15 0.53
CA LEU A 529 24.79 -13.77 1.74
C LEU A 529 26.24 -14.26 1.64
N SER A 530 27.21 -13.35 1.85
CA SER A 530 28.64 -13.67 1.75
C SER A 530 29.10 -14.62 2.87
N SER A 531 30.29 -15.21 2.72
CA SER A 531 30.83 -16.19 3.67
C SER A 531 31.14 -15.62 5.06
N ASP A 532 31.32 -14.30 5.17
CA ASP A 532 31.42 -13.57 6.45
C ASP A 532 30.11 -13.55 7.23
N ARG A 533 29.00 -13.96 6.61
CA ARG A 533 27.64 -13.93 7.14
C ARG A 533 27.14 -12.52 7.49
N ALA A 534 27.72 -11.48 6.90
CA ALA A 534 27.36 -10.10 7.17
C ALA A 534 27.05 -9.31 5.89
N THR A 535 27.79 -9.55 4.80
CA THR A 535 27.60 -8.80 3.55
C THR A 535 26.49 -9.42 2.70
N LEU A 536 25.42 -8.67 2.50
CA LEU A 536 24.34 -8.99 1.57
C LEU A 536 24.75 -8.50 0.18
N ARG A 537 24.71 -9.38 -0.83
CA ARG A 537 25.00 -9.05 -2.23
C ARG A 537 23.73 -9.24 -3.06
N LEU A 538 23.27 -8.15 -3.64
CA LEU A 538 21.99 -8.04 -4.33
C LEU A 538 22.24 -7.55 -5.76
N PRO A 539 22.12 -8.40 -6.79
CA PRO A 539 22.00 -7.92 -8.16
C PRO A 539 20.83 -6.93 -8.34
N PRO A 540 20.76 -6.21 -9.47
CA PRO A 540 19.62 -5.34 -9.79
C PRO A 540 18.28 -6.08 -9.64
N HIS A 541 17.30 -5.45 -9.02
CA HIS A 541 15.92 -5.98 -8.87
C HIS A 541 15.85 -7.37 -8.20
N THR A 542 16.71 -7.59 -7.21
CA THR A 542 16.72 -8.83 -6.42
C THR A 542 16.46 -8.57 -4.94
N LEU A 543 16.09 -9.65 -4.24
CA LEU A 543 15.71 -9.64 -2.84
C LEU A 543 16.44 -10.75 -2.07
N LEU A 544 16.85 -10.44 -0.85
CA LEU A 544 17.43 -11.39 0.10
C LEU A 544 16.72 -11.27 1.46
N ILE A 545 16.32 -12.39 2.04
CA ILE A 545 15.82 -12.47 3.41
C ILE A 545 16.86 -13.15 4.29
N VAL A 546 17.16 -12.51 5.41
CA VAL A 546 18.05 -13.01 6.44
C VAL A 546 17.38 -13.09 7.81
N GLU A 547 17.93 -13.95 8.68
CA GLU A 547 17.55 -14.14 10.09
C GLU A 547 18.79 -14.13 10.98
#